data_AF-A0A3G2HS51-F1
#
_entry.id   AF-A0A3G2HS51-F1
#
_cell.length_a   1.000
_cell.length_b   1.000
_cell.length_c   1.000
_cell.angle_alpha   90.00
_cell.angle_beta   90.00
_cell.angle_gamma   90.00
#
_symmetry.space_group_name_H-M   'P 1'
#
loop_
_entity.id
_entity.type
_entity.pdbx_description
1 polymer ?
#
loop_
_entity_poly.entity_id
_entity_poly.type
_entity_poly.pdbx_seq_one_letter_code
_entity_poly.pdbx_strand_id
1 'polypeptide(L)'
;MSTTSNEKSYFDLHTSGIGYIQRAREVPVRGGRRAQPFLACTIAALVGSAENPTYRYFDVKVSGAEAKKLVQSYIGVDDPKQRPLVRFRTGDLRSDPFIRDKGDKKGQAGASLKARLLKAEPLDRAELASIKRHELITRGIGYLSRVKDVTPKDGDPFLSCTIAALSGPVEEPEYRYFDTIVATPEAEHLVRRCVQAIEGDRKVLIAFRLNDMKIDPYIRTKGEHAGEPGANLESTLVHIGLIKIDGTQVYPTSQAQAEVPQAEDAPAPEAEVAADTAAYQPAEPAVLEPAGEAGEQEPALADSF
;
A
#
# COMPACT_ATOMS: atom_id res chain seq x y z
N MET A 1 -1.59 -39.44 5.90
CA MET A 1 -2.33 -38.19 6.16
C MET A 1 -1.34 -37.06 5.94
N SER A 2 -1.39 -36.42 4.77
CA SER A 2 -0.53 -35.26 4.48
C SER A 2 -1.18 -34.02 5.07
N THR A 3 -0.57 -33.46 6.10
CA THR A 3 -0.81 -32.09 6.52
C THR A 3 -0.29 -31.16 5.42
N THR A 4 -1.18 -30.66 4.58
CA THR A 4 -0.90 -29.50 3.73
C THR A 4 -0.70 -28.29 4.64
N SER A 5 0.53 -28.07 5.10
CA SER A 5 0.90 -26.76 5.62
C SER A 5 0.77 -25.79 4.45
N ASN A 6 -0.15 -24.83 4.58
CA ASN A 6 -0.25 -23.71 3.66
C ASN A 6 1.02 -22.86 3.85
N GLU A 7 2.14 -23.26 3.26
CA GLU A 7 3.39 -22.52 3.29
C GLU A 7 3.16 -21.20 2.57
N LYS A 8 3.20 -20.10 3.34
CA LYS A 8 3.09 -18.75 2.77
C LYS A 8 4.20 -18.58 1.74
N SER A 9 3.82 -18.41 0.47
CA SER A 9 4.79 -18.23 -0.62
C SER A 9 5.33 -16.80 -0.71
N TYR A 10 4.75 -15.84 0.03
CA TYR A 10 5.09 -14.42 -0.01
C TYR A 10 5.16 -13.78 1.38
N PHE A 11 6.05 -12.80 1.53
CA PHE A 11 6.01 -11.81 2.60
C PHE A 11 5.10 -10.66 2.22
N ASP A 12 3.99 -10.53 2.95
CA ASP A 12 3.02 -9.47 2.74
C ASP A 12 3.45 -8.16 3.41
N LEU A 13 3.44 -7.09 2.62
CA LEU A 13 3.56 -5.72 3.10
C LEU A 13 2.31 -4.95 2.68
N HIS A 14 1.33 -4.89 3.59
CA HIS A 14 0.02 -4.34 3.29
C HIS A 14 -0.19 -2.98 3.95
N THR A 15 -0.66 -2.00 3.18
CA THR A 15 -1.12 -0.71 3.70
C THR A 15 -2.64 -0.64 3.59
N SER A 16 -3.33 -0.22 4.66
CA SER A 16 -4.79 -0.06 4.67
C SER A 16 -5.18 1.28 5.27
N GLY A 17 -6.24 1.87 4.77
CA GLY A 17 -6.75 3.15 5.24
C GLY A 17 -8.06 3.51 4.55
N ILE A 18 -8.47 4.76 4.76
CA ILE A 18 -9.63 5.36 4.10
C ILE A 18 -9.14 6.48 3.20
N GLY A 19 -9.71 6.61 2.01
CA GLY A 19 -9.31 7.67 1.09
C GLY A 19 -10.24 7.81 -0.10
N TYR A 20 -9.98 8.81 -0.91
CA TYR A 20 -10.69 9.03 -2.16
C TYR A 20 -9.91 8.45 -3.33
N ILE A 21 -10.61 7.77 -4.25
CA ILE A 21 -10.03 7.44 -5.55
C ILE A 21 -10.12 8.66 -6.45
N GLN A 22 -9.04 8.94 -7.16
CA GLN A 22 -8.98 9.99 -8.18
C GLN A 22 -8.15 9.53 -9.37
N ARG A 23 -8.27 10.21 -10.52
CA ARG A 23 -7.45 9.96 -11.71
C ARG A 23 -7.48 8.49 -12.16
N ALA A 24 -8.66 7.86 -12.06
CA ALA A 24 -8.87 6.50 -12.55
C ALA A 24 -8.70 6.49 -14.07
N ARG A 25 -7.86 5.58 -14.57
CA ARG A 25 -7.48 5.55 -15.97
C ARG A 25 -6.97 4.18 -16.38
N GLU A 26 -7.15 3.88 -17.65
CA GLU A 26 -6.47 2.77 -18.29
C GLU A 26 -5.08 3.24 -18.75
N VAL A 27 -4.05 2.49 -18.38
CA VAL A 27 -2.66 2.81 -18.72
C VAL A 27 -2.20 1.86 -19.83
N PRO A 28 -1.88 2.39 -21.02
CA PRO A 28 -1.33 1.57 -22.10
C PRO A 28 0.08 1.12 -21.75
N VAL A 29 0.42 -0.10 -22.14
CA VAL A 29 1.75 -0.68 -21.96
C VAL A 29 2.47 -0.79 -23.29
N ARG A 30 3.74 -0.38 -23.33
CA ARG A 30 4.60 -0.54 -24.50
C ARG A 30 5.18 -1.95 -24.48
N GLY A 31 4.69 -2.85 -25.35
CA GLY A 31 5.20 -4.23 -25.40
C GLY A 31 4.67 -5.10 -26.55
N GLY A 32 4.19 -4.50 -27.65
CA GLY A 32 3.64 -5.23 -28.79
C GLY A 32 2.28 -5.90 -28.51
N ARG A 33 1.84 -6.80 -29.39
CA ARG A 33 0.46 -7.37 -29.42
C ARG A 33 -0.01 -8.10 -28.15
N ARG A 34 0.91 -8.44 -27.22
CA ARG A 34 0.59 -9.16 -25.98
C ARG A 34 0.56 -8.28 -24.73
N ALA A 35 0.94 -7.01 -24.84
CA ALA A 35 0.97 -6.11 -23.70
C ALA A 35 -0.45 -5.61 -23.43
N GLN A 36 -1.08 -6.13 -22.37
CA GLN A 36 -2.42 -5.72 -21.98
C GLN A 36 -2.36 -4.45 -21.13
N PRO A 37 -3.17 -3.42 -21.46
CA PRO A 37 -3.29 -2.23 -20.63
C PRO A 37 -3.71 -2.61 -19.21
N PHE A 38 -3.41 -1.74 -18.25
CA PHE A 38 -3.81 -1.97 -16.86
C PHE A 38 -4.54 -0.77 -16.28
N LEU A 39 -5.48 -1.06 -15.39
CA LEU A 39 -6.19 -0.03 -14.66
C LEU A 39 -5.31 0.55 -13.55
N ALA A 40 -5.27 1.88 -13.45
CA ALA A 40 -4.55 2.60 -12.42
C ALA A 40 -5.41 3.74 -11.86
N CYS A 41 -5.17 4.11 -10.61
CA CYS A 41 -5.74 5.30 -10.01
C CYS A 41 -4.77 5.89 -8.99
N THR A 42 -5.09 7.07 -8.48
CA THR A 42 -4.42 7.64 -7.31
C THR A 42 -5.37 7.50 -6.12
N ILE A 43 -4.88 7.03 -4.97
CA ILE A 43 -5.60 7.06 -3.70
C ILE A 43 -5.12 8.29 -2.91
N ALA A 44 -6.04 9.20 -2.60
CA ALA A 44 -5.82 10.28 -1.64
C ALA A 44 -6.24 9.78 -0.24
N ALA A 45 -5.31 9.13 0.46
CA ALA A 45 -5.55 8.52 1.76
C ALA A 45 -5.58 9.58 2.87
N LEU A 46 -6.61 9.52 3.71
CA LEU A 46 -6.80 10.40 4.86
C LEU A 46 -5.93 9.94 6.04
N VAL A 47 -5.25 10.88 6.69
CA VAL A 47 -4.42 10.65 7.88
C VAL A 47 -4.56 11.79 8.88
N GLY A 48 -4.68 11.45 10.16
CA GLY A 48 -4.69 12.41 11.26
C GLY A 48 -6.08 12.69 11.80
N SER A 49 -6.27 13.85 12.43
CA SER A 49 -7.57 14.26 13.01
C SER A 49 -8.63 14.35 11.92
N ALA A 50 -9.85 13.91 12.21
CA ALA A 50 -10.99 14.06 11.31
C ALA A 50 -11.39 15.52 11.05
N GLU A 51 -11.06 16.43 11.97
CA GLU A 51 -11.32 17.87 11.82
C GLU A 51 -10.39 18.53 10.79
N ASN A 52 -9.17 18.03 10.67
CA ASN A 52 -8.17 18.55 9.74
C ASN A 52 -7.27 17.41 9.21
N PRO A 53 -7.83 16.54 8.36
CA PRO A 53 -7.08 15.41 7.84
C PRO A 53 -6.05 15.88 6.82
N THR A 54 -4.88 15.23 6.86
CA THR A 54 -3.87 15.38 5.81
C THR A 54 -4.01 14.24 4.81
N TYR A 55 -3.54 14.47 3.58
CA TYR A 55 -3.57 13.45 2.54
C TYR A 55 -2.19 12.81 2.34
N ARG A 56 -2.19 11.50 2.08
CA ARG A 56 -1.06 10.75 1.51
C ARG A 56 -1.50 10.18 0.17
N TYR A 57 -0.72 10.44 -0.87
CA TYR A 57 -1.08 10.06 -2.23
C TYR A 57 -0.34 8.79 -2.64
N PHE A 58 -1.10 7.79 -3.08
CA PHE A 58 -0.56 6.55 -3.64
C PHE A 58 -0.96 6.43 -5.10
N ASP A 59 0.00 6.29 -5.99
CA ASP A 59 -0.24 5.92 -7.38
C ASP A 59 -0.28 4.39 -7.48
N VAL A 60 -1.46 3.84 -7.71
CA VAL A 60 -1.70 2.40 -7.59
C VAL A 60 -2.07 1.74 -8.91
N LYS A 61 -1.50 0.55 -9.14
CA LYS A 61 -2.02 -0.39 -10.15
C LYS A 61 -3.15 -1.19 -9.54
N VAL A 62 -4.32 -1.20 -10.17
CA VAL A 62 -5.50 -1.92 -9.65
C VAL A 62 -5.39 -3.39 -10.00
N SER A 63 -5.24 -4.23 -8.98
CA SER A 63 -5.00 -5.68 -9.13
C SER A 63 -6.18 -6.51 -8.65
N GLY A 64 -6.86 -6.10 -7.57
CA GLY A 64 -8.02 -6.81 -7.02
C GLY A 64 -9.22 -6.82 -7.95
N ALA A 65 -9.92 -7.95 -8.05
CA ALA A 65 -11.06 -8.10 -8.96
C ALA A 65 -12.20 -7.11 -8.65
N GLU A 66 -12.65 -7.05 -7.40
CA GLU A 66 -13.70 -6.09 -6.98
C GLU A 66 -13.21 -4.64 -7.05
N ALA A 67 -11.94 -4.39 -6.70
CA ALA A 67 -11.34 -3.07 -6.85
C ALA A 67 -11.31 -2.61 -8.31
N LYS A 68 -11.08 -3.53 -9.28
CA LYS A 68 -11.12 -3.21 -10.70
C LYS A 68 -12.53 -2.80 -11.14
N LYS A 69 -13.55 -3.58 -10.78
CA LYS A 69 -14.95 -3.26 -11.10
C LYS A 69 -15.33 -1.87 -10.59
N LEU A 70 -15.00 -1.56 -9.34
CA LEU A 70 -15.25 -0.26 -8.74
C LEU A 70 -14.48 0.84 -9.45
N VAL A 71 -13.15 0.73 -9.59
CA VAL A 71 -12.33 1.82 -10.14
C VAL A 71 -12.68 2.10 -11.62
N GLN A 72 -13.05 1.07 -12.38
CA GLN A 72 -13.37 1.22 -13.80
C GLN A 72 -14.59 2.11 -14.05
N SER A 73 -15.60 2.10 -13.16
CA SER A 73 -16.78 2.97 -13.30
C SER A 73 -16.49 4.46 -13.05
N TYR A 74 -15.28 4.81 -12.59
CA TYR A 74 -14.87 6.19 -12.31
C TYR A 74 -13.79 6.70 -13.27
N ILE A 75 -13.51 5.98 -14.37
CA ILE A 75 -12.62 6.49 -15.42
C ILE A 75 -13.21 7.80 -15.98
N GLY A 76 -12.36 8.83 -16.10
CA GLY A 76 -12.76 10.16 -16.59
C GLY A 76 -13.52 11.02 -15.56
N VAL A 77 -13.73 10.53 -14.34
CA VAL A 77 -14.35 11.31 -13.26
C VAL A 77 -13.28 12.16 -12.55
N ASP A 78 -13.20 13.43 -12.94
CA ASP A 78 -12.26 14.39 -12.34
C ASP A 78 -12.87 15.30 -11.27
N ASP A 79 -14.21 15.45 -11.26
CA ASP A 79 -14.95 16.26 -10.29
C ASP A 79 -14.68 15.77 -8.86
N PRO A 80 -14.06 16.59 -7.98
CA PRO A 80 -13.80 16.24 -6.59
C PRO A 80 -15.05 15.79 -5.81
N LYS A 81 -16.25 16.28 -6.18
CA LYS A 81 -17.50 15.93 -5.49
C LYS A 81 -17.99 14.52 -5.82
N GLN A 82 -17.55 13.96 -6.94
CA GLN A 82 -17.97 12.65 -7.46
C GLN A 82 -16.95 11.55 -7.19
N ARG A 83 -15.80 11.87 -6.57
CA ARG A 83 -14.77 10.89 -6.23
C ARG A 83 -15.29 9.90 -5.18
N PRO A 84 -15.15 8.58 -5.41
CA PRO A 84 -15.64 7.61 -4.45
C PRO A 84 -14.71 7.59 -3.23
N LEU A 85 -15.33 7.64 -2.07
CA LEU A 85 -14.70 7.39 -0.79
C LEU A 85 -14.65 5.88 -0.56
N VAL A 86 -13.47 5.35 -0.24
CA VAL A 86 -13.28 3.91 -0.07
C VAL A 86 -12.46 3.58 1.17
N ARG A 87 -12.77 2.43 1.76
CA ARG A 87 -11.77 1.65 2.49
C ARG A 87 -10.91 0.91 1.48
N PHE A 88 -9.60 1.01 1.64
CA PHE A 88 -8.69 0.36 0.71
C PHE A 88 -7.66 -0.50 1.43
N ARG A 89 -7.15 -1.49 0.68
CA ARG A 89 -5.94 -2.22 1.02
C ARG A 89 -5.03 -2.24 -0.21
N THR A 90 -3.79 -1.81 -0.02
CA THR A 90 -2.73 -1.96 -1.01
C THR A 90 -1.68 -2.98 -0.55
N GLY A 91 -0.98 -3.56 -1.51
CA GLY A 91 0.24 -4.35 -1.30
C GLY A 91 1.39 -3.82 -2.14
N ASP A 92 2.58 -4.38 -1.96
CA ASP A 92 3.79 -4.07 -2.73
C ASP A 92 4.18 -2.57 -2.69
N LEU A 93 4.08 -1.93 -1.51
CA LEU A 93 4.41 -0.52 -1.31
C LEU A 93 5.88 -0.20 -1.65
N ARG A 94 6.12 0.65 -2.65
CA ARG A 94 7.46 1.10 -3.07
C ARG A 94 7.54 2.61 -3.23
N SER A 95 8.74 3.15 -3.07
CA SER A 95 9.08 4.49 -3.53
C SER A 95 9.38 4.51 -5.02
N ASP A 96 9.01 5.60 -5.69
CA ASP A 96 9.37 5.88 -7.07
C ASP A 96 9.93 7.31 -7.15
N PRO A 97 11.24 7.49 -6.95
CA PRO A 97 11.87 8.79 -7.03
C PRO A 97 12.05 9.22 -8.50
N PHE A 98 11.93 10.53 -8.75
CA PHE A 98 12.05 11.13 -10.06
C PHE A 98 12.57 12.57 -9.96
N ILE A 99 13.01 13.13 -11.09
CA ILE A 99 13.29 14.56 -11.20
C ILE A 99 12.06 15.24 -11.79
N ARG A 100 11.59 16.29 -11.13
CA ARG A 100 10.45 17.07 -11.63
C ARG A 100 10.86 17.77 -12.93
N ASP A 101 10.09 17.56 -13.98
CA ASP A 101 10.33 18.09 -15.31
C ASP A 101 9.62 19.44 -15.56
N LYS A 102 8.63 19.78 -14.73
CA LYS A 102 7.74 20.96 -14.87
C LYS A 102 7.44 21.66 -13.54
N GLY A 103 6.90 22.87 -13.65
CA GLY A 103 6.48 23.72 -12.52
C GLY A 103 7.63 24.37 -11.76
N ASP A 104 7.31 25.11 -10.69
CA ASP A 104 8.29 25.87 -9.90
C ASP A 104 9.36 25.00 -9.24
N LYS A 105 9.06 23.70 -9.07
CA LYS A 105 9.98 22.70 -8.51
C LYS A 105 10.74 21.92 -9.60
N LYS A 106 10.74 22.37 -10.86
CA LYS A 106 11.49 21.73 -11.94
C LYS A 106 12.97 21.57 -11.55
N GLY A 107 13.54 20.41 -11.85
CA GLY A 107 14.92 20.04 -11.51
C GLY A 107 15.10 19.54 -10.07
N GLN A 108 14.10 19.71 -9.19
CA GLN A 108 14.15 19.17 -7.82
C GLN A 108 13.72 17.71 -7.80
N ALA A 109 14.20 16.98 -6.79
CA ALA A 109 13.74 15.62 -6.51
C ALA A 109 12.23 15.61 -6.20
N GLY A 110 11.52 14.66 -6.78
CA GLY A 110 10.16 14.28 -6.44
C GLY A 110 10.11 12.78 -6.18
N ALA A 111 9.06 12.31 -5.53
CA ALA A 111 8.80 10.89 -5.43
C ALA A 111 7.31 10.61 -5.27
N SER A 112 6.90 9.44 -5.74
CA SER A 112 5.55 8.92 -5.56
C SER A 112 5.58 7.65 -4.71
N LEU A 113 4.59 7.48 -3.83
CA LEU A 113 4.28 6.18 -3.25
C LEU A 113 3.57 5.36 -4.31
N LYS A 114 4.17 4.25 -4.75
CA LYS A 114 3.53 3.29 -5.66
C LYS A 114 3.12 2.03 -4.92
N ALA A 115 1.99 1.46 -5.30
CA ALA A 115 1.52 0.20 -4.73
C ALA A 115 0.58 -0.53 -5.69
N ARG A 116 0.07 -1.69 -5.26
CA ARG A 116 -1.02 -2.40 -5.92
C ARG A 116 -2.27 -2.29 -5.09
N LEU A 117 -3.37 -1.81 -5.68
CA LEU A 117 -4.67 -1.80 -5.02
C LEU A 117 -5.27 -3.21 -5.06
N LEU A 118 -5.42 -3.81 -3.88
CA LEU A 118 -5.90 -5.17 -3.68
C LEU A 118 -7.39 -5.18 -3.32
N LYS A 119 -7.82 -4.24 -2.49
CA LYS A 119 -9.23 -4.06 -2.10
C LYS A 119 -9.61 -2.59 -2.14
N ALA A 120 -10.83 -2.31 -2.59
CA ALA A 120 -11.46 -1.00 -2.51
C ALA A 120 -12.96 -1.24 -2.32
N GLU A 121 -13.48 -0.79 -1.18
CA GLU A 121 -14.88 -0.95 -0.80
C GLU A 121 -15.47 0.43 -0.56
N PRO A 122 -16.63 0.78 -1.17
CA PRO A 122 -17.28 2.06 -0.91
C PRO A 122 -17.50 2.27 0.59
N LEU A 123 -17.25 3.49 1.04
CA LEU A 123 -17.50 3.90 2.42
C LEU A 123 -18.53 5.01 2.44
N ASP A 124 -19.54 4.88 3.30
CA ASP A 124 -20.54 5.92 3.47
C ASP A 124 -19.97 7.13 4.24
N ARG A 125 -20.44 8.33 3.89
CA ARG A 125 -20.03 9.58 4.53
C ARG A 125 -20.45 9.65 5.99
N ALA A 126 -21.58 9.06 6.36
CA ALA A 126 -22.00 9.00 7.77
C ALA A 126 -21.03 8.13 8.59
N GLU A 127 -20.56 7.03 8.01
CA GLU A 127 -19.54 6.19 8.63
C GLU A 127 -18.21 6.94 8.76
N LEU A 128 -17.77 7.65 7.73
CA LEU A 128 -16.57 8.51 7.81
C LEU A 128 -16.68 9.54 8.95
N ALA A 129 -17.84 10.19 9.08
CA ALA A 129 -18.07 11.22 10.11
C ALA A 129 -18.01 10.67 11.55
N SER A 130 -18.23 9.37 11.74
CA SER A 130 -18.09 8.73 13.06
C SER A 130 -16.63 8.50 13.48
N ILE A 131 -15.69 8.55 12.53
CA ILE A 131 -14.28 8.27 12.76
C ILE A 131 -13.57 9.55 13.20
N LYS A 132 -13.06 9.59 14.44
CA LYS A 132 -12.37 10.77 14.99
C LYS A 132 -10.95 10.97 14.47
N ARG A 133 -10.29 9.88 14.07
CA ARG A 133 -8.92 9.88 13.60
C ARG A 133 -8.76 8.89 12.46
N HIS A 134 -8.22 9.33 11.34
CA HIS A 134 -7.91 8.48 10.21
C HIS A 134 -6.52 7.89 10.35
N GLU A 135 -6.44 6.57 10.24
CA GLU A 135 -5.19 5.82 10.25
C GLU A 135 -4.84 5.32 8.85
N LEU A 136 -3.55 5.27 8.57
CA LEU A 136 -2.98 4.68 7.37
C LEU A 136 -1.95 3.65 7.80
N ILE A 137 -2.42 2.42 8.01
CA ILE A 137 -1.65 1.39 8.68
C ILE A 137 -0.94 0.50 7.67
N THR A 138 0.39 0.46 7.75
CA THR A 138 1.23 -0.51 7.03
C THR A 138 1.64 -1.64 7.97
N ARG A 139 1.38 -2.89 7.59
CA ARG A 139 1.68 -4.09 8.38
C ARG A 139 2.65 -4.97 7.62
N GLY A 140 3.56 -5.60 8.35
CA GLY A 140 4.51 -6.56 7.80
C GLY A 140 5.42 -7.12 8.88
N ILE A 141 6.42 -7.88 8.43
CA ILE A 141 7.53 -8.32 9.26
C ILE A 141 8.83 -7.76 8.69
N GLY A 142 9.82 -7.51 9.54
CA GLY A 142 11.08 -6.91 9.10
C GLY A 142 12.13 -6.89 10.19
N TYR A 143 13.37 -6.60 9.80
CA TYR A 143 14.48 -6.50 10.74
C TYR A 143 14.60 -5.09 11.29
N LEU A 144 14.61 -4.98 12.62
CA LEU A 144 14.80 -3.74 13.36
C LEU A 144 16.30 -3.44 13.48
N SER A 145 16.69 -2.19 13.20
CA SER A 145 18.08 -1.74 13.26
C SER A 145 18.17 -0.24 13.54
N ARG A 146 19.40 0.28 13.72
CA ARG A 146 19.71 1.72 13.86
C ARG A 146 18.83 2.45 14.87
N VAL A 147 18.63 1.86 16.04
CA VAL A 147 17.89 2.49 17.13
C VAL A 147 18.70 3.68 17.66
N LYS A 148 18.07 4.85 17.76
CA LYS A 148 18.71 6.08 18.25
C LYS A 148 17.71 7.03 18.87
N ASP A 149 18.13 7.73 19.92
CA ASP A 149 17.44 8.91 20.41
C ASP A 149 17.80 10.10 19.50
N VAL A 150 16.78 10.81 19.02
CA VAL A 150 16.93 11.97 18.11
C VAL A 150 16.44 13.20 18.84
N THR A 151 17.31 14.21 18.95
CA THR A 151 16.96 15.52 19.50
C THR A 151 16.97 16.55 18.35
N PRO A 152 15.79 16.88 17.78
CA PRO A 152 15.70 17.89 16.73
C PRO A 152 16.00 19.29 17.30
N LYS A 153 16.35 20.25 16.42
CA LYS A 153 16.53 21.65 16.83
C LYS A 153 15.23 22.27 17.32
N ASP A 154 14.14 21.91 16.67
CA ASP A 154 12.77 22.34 16.97
C ASP A 154 11.92 21.08 17.23
N GLY A 155 11.28 21.01 18.40
CA GLY A 155 10.41 19.91 18.81
C GLY A 155 11.01 19.00 19.89
N ASP A 156 10.20 18.03 20.33
CA ASP A 156 10.57 17.12 21.40
C ASP A 156 11.52 16.02 20.93
N PRO A 157 12.45 15.55 21.78
CA PRO A 157 13.24 14.37 21.50
C PRO A 157 12.37 13.13 21.28
N PHE A 158 12.76 12.26 20.36
CA PHE A 158 12.02 11.04 20.05
C PHE A 158 12.95 9.86 19.77
N LEU A 159 12.44 8.65 20.01
CA LEU A 159 13.14 7.42 19.63
C LEU A 159 12.90 7.13 18.14
N SER A 160 13.96 6.80 17.42
CA SER A 160 13.91 6.44 16.00
C SER A 160 14.58 5.10 15.74
N CYS A 161 14.09 4.37 14.75
CA CYS A 161 14.72 3.15 14.25
C CYS A 161 14.47 2.94 12.76
N THR A 162 15.30 2.13 12.12
CA THR A 162 15.12 1.68 10.73
C THR A 162 14.56 0.25 10.73
N ILE A 163 13.51 0.01 9.94
CA ILE A 163 12.93 -1.32 9.71
C ILE A 163 13.21 -1.74 8.27
N ALA A 164 13.93 -2.84 8.08
CA ALA A 164 14.08 -3.51 6.80
C ALA A 164 12.94 -4.53 6.63
N ALA A 165 11.80 -4.07 6.12
CA ALA A 165 10.61 -4.90 5.93
C ALA A 165 10.81 -5.90 4.80
N LEU A 166 10.39 -7.15 5.04
CA LEU A 166 10.38 -8.21 4.06
C LEU A 166 9.16 -8.06 3.15
N SER A 167 9.36 -8.22 1.84
CA SER A 167 8.30 -8.21 0.83
C SER A 167 8.64 -9.11 -0.34
N GLY A 168 7.63 -9.62 -1.05
CA GLY A 168 7.87 -10.49 -2.21
C GLY A 168 7.99 -11.98 -1.85
N PRO A 169 8.49 -12.83 -2.77
CA PRO A 169 8.58 -14.28 -2.56
C PRO A 169 9.40 -14.64 -1.33
N VAL A 170 8.99 -15.69 -0.59
CA VAL A 170 9.72 -16.13 0.61
C VAL A 170 11.13 -16.64 0.30
N GLU A 171 11.29 -17.30 -0.86
CA GLU A 171 12.59 -17.81 -1.32
C GLU A 171 13.57 -16.70 -1.73
N GLU A 172 13.05 -15.54 -2.16
CA GLU A 172 13.84 -14.40 -2.60
C GLU A 172 13.21 -13.09 -2.09
N PRO A 173 13.33 -12.80 -0.78
CA PRO A 173 12.70 -11.63 -0.20
C PRO A 173 13.39 -10.34 -0.64
N GLU A 174 12.59 -9.36 -1.02
CA GLU A 174 13.01 -7.97 -1.17
C GLU A 174 12.93 -7.23 0.17
N TYR A 175 13.85 -6.30 0.39
CA TYR A 175 13.82 -5.40 1.54
C TYR A 175 13.29 -4.02 1.17
N ARG A 176 12.33 -3.54 1.97
CA ARG A 176 11.84 -2.16 1.95
C ARG A 176 12.22 -1.48 3.26
N TYR A 177 13.05 -0.45 3.17
CA TYR A 177 13.55 0.26 4.33
C TYR A 177 12.62 1.39 4.71
N PHE A 178 12.22 1.40 5.98
CA PHE A 178 11.43 2.46 6.60
C PHE A 178 12.25 3.10 7.71
N ASP A 179 12.43 4.42 7.62
CA ASP A 179 12.89 5.20 8.77
C ASP A 179 11.66 5.59 9.59
N THR A 180 11.71 5.30 10.88
CA THR A 180 10.53 5.38 11.74
C THR A 180 10.78 6.21 12.98
N ILE A 181 9.73 6.93 13.38
CA ILE A 181 9.56 7.47 14.74
C ILE A 181 8.80 6.42 15.54
N VAL A 182 9.28 6.08 16.74
CA VAL A 182 8.58 5.18 17.66
C VAL A 182 7.65 6.02 18.54
N ALA A 183 6.34 5.89 18.39
CA ALA A 183 5.39 6.88 18.94
C ALA A 183 4.57 6.42 20.15
N THR A 184 4.61 5.14 20.50
CA THR A 184 3.82 4.62 21.63
C THR A 184 4.75 4.15 22.74
N PRO A 185 4.42 4.37 24.03
CA PRO A 185 5.24 3.91 25.14
C PRO A 185 5.55 2.41 25.10
N GLU A 186 4.58 1.58 24.68
CA GLU A 186 4.77 0.14 24.52
C GLU A 186 5.82 -0.18 23.44
N ALA A 187 5.66 0.37 22.23
CA ALA A 187 6.65 0.16 21.16
C ALA A 187 8.04 0.71 21.55
N GLU A 188 8.12 1.85 22.23
CA GLU A 188 9.40 2.39 22.72
C GLU A 188 10.08 1.42 23.69
N HIS A 189 9.34 0.92 24.68
CA HIS A 189 9.86 -0.05 25.63
C HIS A 189 10.39 -1.30 24.92
N LEU A 190 9.64 -1.83 23.95
CA LEU A 190 10.03 -3.00 23.16
C LEU A 190 11.25 -2.75 22.27
N VAL A 191 11.34 -1.58 21.63
CA VAL A 191 12.51 -1.20 20.82
C VAL A 191 13.75 -1.04 21.70
N ARG A 192 13.65 -0.40 22.86
CA ARG A 192 14.78 -0.24 23.79
C ARG A 192 15.32 -1.57 24.31
N ARG A 193 14.44 -2.55 24.57
CA ARG A 193 14.84 -3.94 24.91
C ARG A 193 15.70 -4.61 23.84
N CYS A 194 15.59 -4.18 22.58
CA CYS A 194 16.33 -4.76 21.46
C CYS A 194 17.70 -4.12 21.23
N VAL A 195 18.02 -2.99 21.87
CA VAL A 195 19.25 -2.21 21.61
C VAL A 195 20.51 -3.07 21.79
N GLN A 196 20.65 -3.76 22.93
CA GLN A 196 21.82 -4.61 23.19
C GLN A 196 21.99 -5.73 22.15
N ALA A 197 20.89 -6.28 21.64
CA ALA A 197 20.95 -7.31 20.61
C ALA A 197 21.40 -6.72 19.26
N ILE A 198 20.91 -5.54 18.91
CA ILE A 198 21.28 -4.82 17.68
C ILE A 198 22.75 -4.40 17.73
N GLU A 199 23.21 -3.86 18.85
CA GLU A 199 24.63 -3.47 19.06
C GLU A 199 25.58 -4.68 19.05
N GLY A 200 25.07 -5.86 19.41
CA GLY A 200 25.79 -7.14 19.31
C GLY A 200 25.65 -7.83 17.95
N ASP A 201 25.25 -7.11 16.89
CA ASP A 201 25.06 -7.61 15.52
C ASP A 201 24.08 -8.81 15.39
N ARG A 202 23.15 -8.95 16.34
CA ARG A 202 22.13 -10.02 16.33
C ARG A 202 20.95 -9.64 15.45
N LYS A 203 20.31 -10.63 14.82
CA LYS A 203 19.17 -10.42 13.95
C LYS A 203 17.89 -10.24 14.77
N VAL A 204 17.36 -9.01 14.80
CA VAL A 204 16.09 -8.70 15.48
C VAL A 204 14.96 -8.59 14.45
N LEU A 205 14.16 -9.65 14.31
CA LEU A 205 12.97 -9.68 13.45
C LEU A 205 11.74 -9.27 14.27
N ILE A 206 10.95 -8.33 13.75
CA ILE A 206 9.71 -7.87 14.38
C ILE A 206 8.51 -8.03 13.45
N ALA A 207 7.32 -8.27 14.03
CA ALA A 207 6.05 -8.02 13.36
C ALA A 207 5.57 -6.62 13.75
N PHE A 208 5.37 -5.74 12.77
CA PHE A 208 5.16 -4.31 13.02
C PHE A 208 3.81 -3.81 12.50
N ARG A 209 3.33 -2.72 13.10
CA ARG A 209 2.35 -1.81 12.49
C ARG A 209 2.96 -0.42 12.44
N LEU A 210 3.06 0.13 11.23
CA LEU A 210 3.42 1.51 10.98
C LEU A 210 2.16 2.33 10.68
N ASN A 211 2.16 3.61 11.01
CA ASN A 211 1.11 4.57 10.68
C ASN A 211 1.70 5.78 9.94
N ASP A 212 0.85 6.47 9.17
CA ASP A 212 1.22 7.71 8.46
C ASP A 212 2.43 7.53 7.52
N MET A 213 2.28 6.66 6.52
CA MET A 213 3.31 6.42 5.52
C MET A 213 3.59 7.67 4.68
N LYS A 214 4.87 8.05 4.61
CA LYS A 214 5.41 9.22 3.89
C LYS A 214 6.55 8.82 2.97
N ILE A 215 6.86 9.74 2.07
CA ILE A 215 8.00 9.63 1.17
C ILE A 215 8.74 10.96 1.13
N ASP A 216 10.05 10.92 1.40
CA ASP A 216 10.92 12.09 1.35
C ASP A 216 11.92 11.95 0.17
N PRO A 217 11.74 12.71 -0.92
CA PRO A 217 12.63 12.66 -2.07
C PRO A 217 13.92 13.45 -1.83
N TYR A 218 15.04 12.91 -2.27
CA TYR A 218 16.35 13.56 -2.17
C TYR A 218 17.19 13.31 -3.42
N ILE A 219 18.28 14.06 -3.59
CA ILE A 219 19.30 13.78 -4.60
C ILE A 219 20.45 13.05 -3.92
N ARG A 220 20.84 11.90 -4.47
CA ARG A 220 21.99 11.15 -3.97
C ARG A 220 23.25 11.98 -4.17
N THR A 221 24.01 12.19 -3.11
CA THR A 221 25.23 13.02 -3.16
C THR A 221 26.52 12.21 -3.23
N LYS A 222 26.44 10.89 -3.03
CA LYS A 222 27.60 9.97 -2.95
C LYS A 222 27.26 8.62 -3.57
N GLY A 223 28.31 7.86 -3.92
CA GLY A 223 28.21 6.52 -4.51
C GLY A 223 28.06 6.54 -6.04
N GLU A 224 27.93 5.36 -6.64
CA GLU A 224 27.80 5.18 -8.10
C GLU A 224 26.57 5.90 -8.68
N HIS A 225 25.53 6.06 -7.87
CA HIS A 225 24.27 6.74 -8.22
C HIS A 225 24.24 8.22 -7.80
N ALA A 226 25.38 8.86 -7.58
CA ALA A 226 25.42 10.29 -7.25
C ALA A 226 24.78 11.13 -8.38
N GLY A 227 23.93 12.09 -8.00
CA GLY A 227 23.13 12.90 -8.93
C GLY A 227 21.77 12.29 -9.26
N GLU A 228 21.54 11.00 -9.02
CA GLU A 228 20.24 10.36 -9.26
C GLU A 228 19.24 10.69 -8.13
N PRO A 229 17.93 10.76 -8.44
CA PRO A 229 16.90 10.93 -7.43
C PRO A 229 16.77 9.66 -6.56
N GLY A 230 16.72 9.85 -5.24
CA GLY A 230 16.39 8.86 -4.24
C GLY A 230 15.14 9.24 -3.47
N ALA A 231 14.62 8.32 -2.67
CA ALA A 231 13.52 8.60 -1.77
C ALA A 231 13.57 7.69 -0.53
N ASN A 232 13.40 8.30 0.64
CA ASN A 232 13.24 7.60 1.91
C ASN A 232 11.76 7.35 2.16
N LEU A 233 11.43 6.16 2.65
CA LEU A 233 10.10 5.88 3.18
C LEU A 233 10.13 6.16 4.67
N GLU A 234 9.23 7.03 5.13
CA GLU A 234 9.15 7.46 6.51
C GLU A 234 7.80 7.08 7.10
N SER A 235 7.77 6.69 8.37
CA SER A 235 6.51 6.32 9.02
C SER A 235 6.62 6.39 10.55
N THR A 236 5.54 6.03 11.23
CA THR A 236 5.49 5.98 12.69
C THR A 236 5.26 4.55 13.14
N LEU A 237 6.19 3.96 13.90
CA LEU A 237 6.00 2.66 14.52
C LEU A 237 5.03 2.81 15.70
N VAL A 238 3.86 2.20 15.56
CA VAL A 238 2.76 2.30 16.55
C VAL A 238 2.50 1.00 17.30
N HIS A 239 3.03 -0.14 16.83
CA HIS A 239 2.88 -1.41 17.51
C HIS A 239 3.92 -2.43 17.03
N ILE A 240 4.40 -3.26 17.96
CA ILE A 240 5.19 -4.46 17.70
C ILE A 240 4.39 -5.65 18.25
N GLY A 241 4.00 -6.58 17.38
CA GLY A 241 3.23 -7.76 17.78
C GLY A 241 4.08 -8.98 18.13
N LEU A 242 5.33 -9.02 17.67
CA LEU A 242 6.26 -10.13 17.90
C LEU A 242 7.70 -9.66 17.78
N ILE A 243 8.60 -10.26 18.55
CA ILE A 243 10.05 -10.07 18.43
C ILE A 243 10.73 -11.44 18.43
N LYS A 244 11.59 -11.68 17.44
CA LYS A 244 12.53 -12.81 17.37
C LYS A 244 13.95 -12.28 17.33
N ILE A 245 14.82 -12.83 18.16
CA ILE A 245 16.27 -12.55 18.14
C ILE A 245 16.98 -13.84 17.73
N ASP A 246 17.70 -13.79 16.62
CA ASP A 246 18.34 -14.95 15.96
C ASP A 246 17.38 -16.14 15.81
N GLY A 247 16.16 -15.85 15.37
CA GLY A 247 15.10 -16.84 15.16
C GLY A 247 14.34 -17.26 16.43
N THR A 248 14.85 -16.96 17.63
CA THR A 248 14.19 -17.30 18.90
C THR A 248 13.19 -16.23 19.30
N GLN A 249 11.92 -16.58 19.49
CA GLN A 249 10.87 -15.63 19.87
C GLN A 249 11.04 -15.22 21.34
N VAL A 250 11.12 -13.91 21.57
CA VAL A 250 11.29 -13.30 22.90
C VAL A 250 10.14 -12.37 23.30
N TYR A 251 9.20 -12.12 22.38
CA TYR A 251 7.95 -11.40 22.63
C TYR A 251 6.85 -11.88 21.64
N PRO A 252 5.58 -12.02 22.09
CA PRO A 252 5.14 -11.95 23.48
C PRO A 252 5.79 -13.04 24.33
N THR A 253 6.04 -12.74 25.60
CA THR A 253 6.53 -13.75 26.56
C THR A 253 5.39 -14.72 26.85
N SER A 254 5.70 -15.98 27.17
CA SER A 254 4.69 -17.03 27.45
C SER A 254 3.64 -16.62 28.50
N GLN A 255 3.99 -15.74 29.43
CA GLN A 255 3.06 -15.17 30.42
C GLN A 255 2.02 -14.22 29.81
N ALA A 256 2.38 -13.44 28.78
CA ALA A 256 1.47 -12.52 28.10
C ALA A 256 0.54 -13.22 27.07
N GLN A 257 0.90 -14.43 26.63
CA GLN A 257 0.05 -15.26 25.76
C GLN A 257 -1.14 -15.90 26.50
N ALA A 258 -1.10 -15.98 27.83
CA ALA A 258 -2.19 -16.54 28.63
C ALA A 258 -3.37 -15.56 28.86
N GLU A 259 -3.20 -14.26 28.56
CA GLU A 259 -4.15 -13.20 28.93
C GLU A 259 -4.94 -12.58 27.74
N VAL A 260 -4.72 -13.01 26.49
CA VAL A 260 -5.42 -12.44 25.32
C VAL A 260 -6.38 -13.46 24.69
N PRO A 261 -7.71 -13.24 24.68
CA PRO A 261 -8.62 -14.00 23.83
C PRO A 261 -8.28 -13.72 22.37
N GLN A 262 -8.09 -14.78 21.59
CA GLN A 262 -7.88 -14.70 20.15
C GLN A 262 -9.05 -13.95 19.49
N ALA A 263 -8.82 -12.71 19.06
CA ALA A 263 -9.69 -12.07 18.08
C ALA A 263 -9.42 -12.75 16.74
N GLU A 264 -10.39 -13.55 16.28
CA GLU A 264 -10.38 -14.25 15.01
C GLU A 264 -10.11 -13.26 13.85
N ASP A 265 -9.00 -13.49 13.15
CA ASP A 265 -8.83 -13.03 11.78
C ASP A 265 -9.90 -13.75 10.94
N ALA A 266 -10.91 -13.01 10.49
CA ALA A 266 -11.92 -13.55 9.59
C ALA A 266 -11.23 -14.07 8.31
N PRO A 267 -11.38 -15.37 7.96
CA PRO A 267 -10.89 -15.85 6.68
C PRO A 267 -11.68 -15.19 5.55
N ALA A 268 -10.98 -14.74 4.51
CA ALA A 268 -11.60 -14.38 3.25
C ALA A 268 -12.26 -15.63 2.64
N PRO A 269 -13.52 -15.59 2.17
CA PRO A 269 -14.04 -16.69 1.39
C PRO A 269 -13.37 -16.64 0.01
N GLU A 270 -12.53 -17.64 -0.25
CA GLU A 270 -12.12 -17.99 -1.61
C GLU A 270 -13.34 -18.60 -2.29
N ALA A 271 -13.83 -17.96 -3.36
CA ALA A 271 -14.85 -18.53 -4.20
C ALA A 271 -14.24 -19.70 -5.00
N GLU A 272 -14.67 -20.92 -4.68
CA GLU A 272 -14.45 -22.09 -5.50
C GLU A 272 -15.06 -21.86 -6.89
N VAL A 273 -14.20 -21.88 -7.92
CA VAL A 273 -14.65 -21.94 -9.31
C VAL A 273 -15.00 -23.40 -9.59
N ALA A 274 -16.24 -23.79 -9.32
CA ALA A 274 -16.76 -25.07 -9.78
C ALA A 274 -16.94 -25.01 -11.30
N ALA A 275 -16.10 -25.76 -12.01
CA ALA A 275 -16.33 -26.09 -13.41
C ALA A 275 -17.51 -27.05 -13.48
N ASP A 276 -18.66 -26.60 -13.99
CA ASP A 276 -19.74 -27.49 -14.41
C ASP A 276 -19.71 -27.63 -15.94
N THR A 277 -19.28 -28.81 -16.37
CA THR A 277 -19.47 -29.33 -17.72
C THR A 277 -20.85 -29.95 -17.81
N ALA A 278 -21.79 -29.27 -18.45
CA ALA A 278 -23.00 -29.90 -18.96
C ALA A 278 -23.33 -29.36 -20.35
N ALA A 279 -23.29 -30.27 -21.32
CA ALA A 279 -23.60 -30.05 -22.72
C ALA A 279 -25.10 -29.76 -22.92
N TYR A 280 -25.42 -28.76 -23.73
CA TYR A 280 -26.61 -28.81 -24.59
C TYR A 280 -26.35 -28.10 -25.92
N GLN A 281 -26.81 -28.76 -26.97
CA GLN A 281 -26.56 -28.50 -28.39
C GLN A 281 -27.43 -27.36 -28.97
N PRO A 282 -27.15 -26.90 -30.21
CA PRO A 282 -27.41 -25.54 -30.67
C PRO A 282 -28.81 -25.36 -31.29
N ALA A 283 -29.33 -24.14 -31.23
CA ALA A 283 -30.43 -23.69 -32.08
C ALA A 283 -29.89 -22.74 -33.16
N GLU A 284 -30.14 -23.09 -34.42
CA GLU A 284 -29.83 -22.32 -35.63
C GLU A 284 -30.85 -21.19 -35.89
N PRO A 285 -30.55 -20.26 -36.84
CA PRO A 285 -30.90 -18.84 -36.73
C PRO A 285 -32.19 -18.45 -37.45
N ALA A 286 -32.77 -17.32 -37.05
CA ALA A 286 -33.74 -16.57 -37.85
C ALA A 286 -33.10 -15.29 -38.39
N VAL A 287 -33.03 -15.21 -39.72
CA VAL A 287 -32.62 -14.04 -40.51
C VAL A 287 -33.83 -13.13 -40.73
N LEU A 288 -33.67 -11.81 -40.61
CA LEU A 288 -34.27 -10.78 -41.49
C LEU A 288 -33.72 -9.39 -41.13
N GLU A 289 -32.89 -8.87 -42.03
CA GLU A 289 -32.48 -7.46 -42.22
C GLU A 289 -33.33 -6.84 -43.38
N PRO A 290 -33.14 -5.56 -43.81
CA PRO A 290 -32.57 -4.36 -43.19
C PRO A 290 -33.45 -3.09 -43.38
N ALA A 291 -32.98 -1.94 -42.87
CA ALA A 291 -32.72 -0.69 -43.62
C ALA A 291 -33.04 0.60 -42.84
N GLY A 292 -32.09 1.55 -42.87
CA GLY A 292 -32.32 2.95 -42.50
C GLY A 292 -31.06 3.71 -42.09
N GLU A 293 -30.27 4.16 -43.08
CA GLU A 293 -29.10 5.04 -42.98
C GLU A 293 -29.43 6.48 -42.52
N ALA A 294 -28.35 7.23 -42.25
CA ALA A 294 -28.17 8.70 -42.12
C ALA A 294 -28.05 9.22 -40.67
N GLY A 295 -27.03 9.98 -40.27
CA GLY A 295 -25.84 10.48 -40.95
C GLY A 295 -25.02 11.30 -39.95
N GLU A 296 -23.70 11.32 -40.16
CA GLU A 296 -22.80 12.47 -40.05
C GLU A 296 -22.98 13.49 -38.89
N GLN A 297 -22.01 13.57 -37.97
CA GLN A 297 -20.99 14.64 -37.87
C GLN A 297 -20.28 14.69 -36.51
N GLU A 298 -18.97 14.48 -36.58
CA GLU A 298 -17.96 15.03 -35.66
C GLU A 298 -17.97 16.57 -35.78
N PRO A 299 -17.56 17.30 -34.73
CA PRO A 299 -16.21 17.83 -34.85
C PRO A 299 -15.37 17.75 -33.57
N ALA A 300 -14.07 17.67 -33.85
CA ALA A 300 -12.94 17.83 -32.95
C ALA A 300 -12.85 19.22 -32.29
N LEU A 301 -11.91 19.29 -31.34
CA LEU A 301 -11.27 20.44 -30.64
C LEU A 301 -11.53 20.37 -29.13
N ALA A 302 -10.55 20.46 -28.23
CA ALA A 302 -9.11 20.61 -28.35
C ALA A 302 -8.46 20.21 -27.01
N ASP A 303 -7.21 19.76 -27.09
CA ASP A 303 -6.29 19.60 -25.97
C ASP A 303 -6.18 20.88 -25.13
N SER A 304 -6.13 20.77 -23.80
CA SER A 304 -5.07 21.34 -22.96
C SER A 304 -5.33 21.20 -21.44
N PHE A 305 -4.27 20.76 -20.74
CA PHE A 305 -3.99 20.76 -19.29
C PHE A 305 -4.53 19.64 -18.40
#